data_AF-A0A2E5SIL7-F1
#
_entry.id   AF-A0A2E5SIL7-F1
#
_cell.length_a   1.000
_cell.length_b   1.000
_cell.length_c   1.000
_cell.angle_alpha   90.00
_cell.angle_beta   90.00
_cell.angle_gamma   90.00
#
_symmetry.space_group_name_H-M   'P 1'
#
loop_
_entity.id
_entity.type
_entity.pdbx_description
1 polymer ?
#
loop_
_entity_poly.entity_id
_entity_poly.type
_entity_poly.pdbx_seq_one_letter_code
_entity_poly.pdbx_strand_id
1 'polypeptide(L)'
;MFISLSLSQDRGYIFNTGSPDSTLGYLIDPDNAVANRFTIDNDYVLEAMGFFISAENIESSNITISIREDNNGIPGNLVSDLSIWEHQVNLLNQTNYNLITTTDLCIYLNKNNYYWWTIEAADDSTNATWIHSNYAFYNTATSSDGGNSWEYNLGYAGAGAIFAEQVYESDAIIGDINSDFTANVIDVVALVGYILGDASLNEEQINAADINNDNSIDIVDVVALVNLIIVPPEQSPVFILEDINPASEYYGIDIGPSFFSGQVSCYYFGKQG
;
A
#
# COMPACT_ATOMS: atom_id res chain seq x y z
N MET A 1 -1.66 -25.96 14.72
CA MET A 1 -2.02 -24.97 13.68
C MET A 1 -2.14 -23.64 14.40
N PHE A 2 -1.03 -22.91 14.49
CA PHE A 2 -0.99 -21.61 15.17
C PHE A 2 -1.04 -20.53 14.10
N ILE A 3 -2.14 -19.78 14.12
CA ILE A 3 -2.41 -18.62 13.29
C ILE A 3 -1.43 -17.53 13.76
N SER A 4 -0.56 -17.07 12.86
CA SER A 4 0.18 -15.82 13.04
C SER A 4 -0.84 -14.70 13.17
N LEU A 5 -0.90 -14.05 14.33
CA LEU A 5 -1.70 -12.84 14.49
C LEU A 5 -1.11 -11.78 13.57
N SER A 6 -1.84 -11.43 12.50
CA SER A 6 -1.65 -10.18 11.79
C SER A 6 -2.04 -9.06 12.76
N LEU A 7 -1.03 -8.38 13.30
CA LEU A 7 -1.26 -7.11 13.97
C LEU A 7 -1.78 -6.15 12.89
N SER A 8 -2.99 -5.64 13.11
CA SER A 8 -3.65 -4.54 12.40
C SER A 8 -2.65 -3.67 11.64
N GLN A 9 -2.53 -3.86 10.33
CA GLN A 9 -1.78 -2.96 9.46
C GLN A 9 -2.50 -1.61 9.51
N ASP A 10 -1.95 -0.68 10.30
CA ASP A 10 -2.31 0.73 10.19
C ASP A 10 -1.95 1.18 8.76
N ARG A 11 -2.77 2.03 8.16
CA ARG A 11 -2.95 2.26 6.70
C ARG A 11 -1.72 2.62 5.84
N GLY A 12 -0.49 2.51 6.35
CA GLY A 12 0.74 2.86 5.64
C GLY A 12 1.89 1.87 5.73
N TYR A 13 1.84 0.75 6.48
CA TYR A 13 2.93 -0.25 6.48
C TYR A 13 2.49 -1.65 6.04
N ILE A 14 3.20 -2.21 5.06
CA ILE A 14 2.97 -3.55 4.51
C ILE A 14 3.97 -4.59 5.07
N PHE A 15 5.04 -4.12 5.70
CA PHE A 15 6.00 -4.96 6.43
C PHE A 15 6.61 -4.14 7.56
N ASN A 16 6.77 -4.71 8.76
CA ASN A 16 7.37 -4.02 9.90
C ASN A 16 7.95 -5.00 10.91
N THR A 17 9.22 -4.81 11.27
CA THR A 17 9.92 -5.61 12.30
C THR A 17 10.13 -4.86 13.62
N GLY A 18 9.70 -3.60 13.70
CA GLY A 18 10.04 -2.68 14.78
C GLY A 18 11.49 -2.18 14.73
N SER A 19 11.82 -1.30 15.66
CA SER A 19 13.19 -0.81 15.86
C SER A 19 14.02 -1.87 16.59
N PRO A 20 15.24 -2.17 16.12
CA PRO A 20 16.09 -3.17 16.76
C PRO A 20 16.73 -2.62 18.05
N ASP A 21 16.85 -3.50 19.06
CA ASP A 21 17.50 -3.20 20.35
C ASP A 21 18.95 -3.72 20.42
N SER A 22 19.44 -4.32 19.33
CA SER A 22 20.72 -5.01 19.21
C SER A 22 21.56 -4.43 18.07
N THR A 23 22.85 -4.79 18.03
CA THR A 23 23.77 -4.51 16.91
C THR A 23 24.14 -5.77 16.13
N LEU A 24 23.62 -6.93 16.52
CA LEU A 24 23.79 -8.17 15.76
C LEU A 24 22.96 -8.10 14.48
N GLY A 25 23.52 -8.58 13.38
CA GLY A 25 22.86 -8.52 12.09
C GLY A 25 23.47 -9.48 11.07
N TYR A 26 22.92 -9.44 9.87
CA TYR A 26 23.47 -10.12 8.71
C TYR A 26 24.60 -9.31 8.10
N LEU A 27 25.71 -9.97 7.78
CA LEU A 27 26.79 -9.37 7.01
C LEU A 27 26.33 -9.20 5.55
N ILE A 28 26.53 -8.00 5.02
CA ILE A 28 26.33 -7.65 3.62
C ILE A 28 27.69 -7.27 3.05
N ASP A 29 28.19 -8.11 2.14
CA ASP A 29 29.46 -7.96 1.44
C ASP A 29 29.33 -8.57 0.03
N PRO A 30 30.37 -8.56 -0.83
CA PRO A 30 30.25 -9.04 -2.21
C PRO A 30 29.81 -10.50 -2.34
N ASP A 31 30.02 -11.31 -1.29
CA ASP A 31 29.61 -12.71 -1.27
C ASP A 31 28.25 -12.88 -0.58
N ASN A 32 27.97 -12.11 0.48
CA ASN A 32 26.81 -12.30 1.35
C ASN A 32 25.71 -11.28 1.06
N ALA A 33 24.52 -11.79 0.72
CA ALA A 33 23.32 -10.98 0.56
C ALA A 33 22.13 -11.59 1.31
N VAL A 34 21.17 -10.76 1.72
CA VAL A 34 20.03 -11.20 2.53
C VAL A 34 18.73 -10.57 2.02
N ALA A 35 17.67 -11.35 2.08
CA ALA A 35 16.33 -10.92 1.73
C ALA A 35 15.30 -11.30 2.79
N ASN A 36 14.38 -10.39 3.07
CA ASN A 36 13.21 -10.62 3.90
C ASN A 36 11.98 -10.87 3.02
N ARG A 37 11.20 -11.92 3.32
CA ARG A 37 9.91 -12.14 2.65
C ARG A 37 8.80 -11.39 3.35
N PHE A 38 7.93 -10.76 2.57
CA PHE A 38 6.69 -10.16 3.03
C PHE A 38 5.53 -10.57 2.12
N THR A 39 4.31 -10.42 2.63
CA THR A 39 3.07 -10.76 1.92
C THR A 39 2.18 -9.55 1.88
N ILE A 40 1.36 -9.47 0.85
CA ILE A 40 0.49 -8.33 0.60
C ILE A 40 -0.96 -8.83 0.49
N ASP A 41 -1.88 -8.18 1.21
CA ASP A 41 -3.29 -8.59 1.28
C ASP A 41 -4.20 -7.82 0.29
N ASN A 42 -3.78 -6.65 -0.17
CA ASN A 42 -4.52 -5.78 -1.11
C ASN A 42 -3.58 -5.32 -2.23
N ASP A 43 -4.08 -4.58 -3.22
CA ASP A 43 -3.18 -3.95 -4.19
C ASP A 43 -2.55 -2.69 -3.56
N TYR A 44 -1.25 -2.47 -3.76
CA TYR A 44 -0.51 -1.34 -3.17
C TYR A 44 0.43 -0.68 -4.18
N VAL A 45 0.76 0.58 -3.92
CA VAL A 45 1.87 1.31 -4.54
C VAL A 45 2.95 1.59 -3.49
N LEU A 46 4.19 1.22 -3.77
CA LEU A 46 5.30 1.42 -2.84
C LEU A 46 5.58 2.91 -2.59
N GLU A 47 5.67 3.30 -1.31
CA GLU A 47 5.87 4.71 -0.90
C GLU A 47 7.28 4.95 -0.34
N ALA A 48 7.75 4.07 0.54
CA ALA A 48 9.05 4.20 1.17
C ALA A 48 9.52 2.89 1.82
N MET A 49 10.79 2.82 2.17
CA MET A 49 11.38 1.74 2.96
C MET A 49 12.36 2.31 3.98
N GLY A 50 12.18 1.95 5.24
CA GLY A 50 13.09 2.29 6.33
C GLY A 50 13.83 1.05 6.81
N PHE A 51 15.16 1.09 6.93
CA PHE A 51 15.97 -0.06 7.39
C PHE A 51 17.10 0.33 8.33
N PHE A 52 17.48 -0.60 9.20
CA PHE A 52 18.53 -0.41 10.19
C PHE A 52 19.79 -1.14 9.75
N ILE A 53 20.77 -0.39 9.26
CA ILE A 53 22.05 -0.93 8.79
C ILE A 53 23.19 -0.13 9.39
N SER A 54 24.25 -0.83 9.78
CA SER A 54 25.48 -0.23 10.30
C SER A 54 26.66 -0.61 9.42
N ALA A 55 27.61 0.31 9.25
CA ALA A 55 28.88 0.03 8.56
C ALA A 55 30.03 0.69 9.35
N GLU A 56 31.25 0.20 9.16
CA GLU A 56 32.43 0.72 9.90
C GLU A 56 33.07 1.92 9.21
N ASN A 57 33.05 1.97 7.88
CA ASN A 57 33.67 3.01 7.08
C ASN A 57 32.71 3.46 5.95
N ILE A 58 32.72 4.76 5.65
CA ILE A 58 31.88 5.35 4.62
C ILE A 58 32.25 4.85 3.21
N GLU A 59 33.52 4.52 2.99
CA GLU A 59 34.01 3.98 1.71
C GLU A 59 33.57 2.54 1.44
N SER A 60 33.11 1.81 2.47
CA SER A 60 32.63 0.42 2.39
C SER A 60 31.13 0.32 2.67
N SER A 61 30.39 1.41 2.48
CA SER A 61 29.03 1.55 3.02
C SER A 61 27.93 1.62 1.96
N ASN A 62 28.26 1.36 0.70
CA ASN A 62 27.30 1.42 -0.40
C ASN A 62 26.57 0.08 -0.52
N ILE A 63 25.24 0.09 -0.57
CA ILE A 63 24.43 -1.13 -0.68
C ILE A 63 23.39 -0.98 -1.78
N THR A 64 22.98 -2.11 -2.34
CA THR A 64 21.89 -2.17 -3.31
C THR A 64 20.67 -2.78 -2.65
N ILE A 65 19.56 -2.05 -2.66
CA ILE A 65 18.27 -2.50 -2.14
C ILE A 65 17.39 -2.82 -3.34
N SER A 66 16.64 -3.91 -3.30
CA SER A 66 15.64 -4.23 -4.32
C SER A 66 14.38 -4.87 -3.77
N ILE A 67 13.27 -4.71 -4.50
CA ILE A 67 12.02 -5.45 -4.28
C ILE A 67 11.85 -6.44 -5.42
N ARG A 68 11.76 -7.73 -5.07
CA ARG A 68 11.73 -8.84 -6.01
C ARG A 68 10.46 -9.67 -5.84
N GLU A 69 10.01 -10.28 -6.93
CA GLU A 69 8.93 -11.27 -6.91
C GLU A 69 9.39 -12.54 -6.17
N ASP A 70 8.44 -13.30 -5.64
CA ASP A 70 8.73 -14.64 -5.12
C ASP A 70 8.84 -15.67 -6.25
N ASN A 71 9.94 -16.42 -6.26
CA ASN A 71 10.16 -17.55 -7.14
C ASN A 71 10.23 -18.85 -6.34
N ASN A 72 9.08 -19.40 -5.94
CA ASN A 72 8.96 -20.64 -5.17
C ASN A 72 9.68 -20.58 -3.81
N GLY A 73 9.53 -19.47 -3.08
CA GLY A 73 10.09 -19.29 -1.74
C GLY A 73 11.52 -18.76 -1.70
N ILE A 74 12.04 -18.25 -2.82
CA ILE A 74 13.29 -17.49 -2.89
C ILE A 74 13.12 -16.20 -3.71
N PRO A 75 14.00 -15.19 -3.55
CA PRO A 75 14.00 -14.00 -4.38
C PRO A 75 14.11 -14.31 -5.87
N GLY A 76 13.19 -13.72 -6.66
CA GLY A 76 13.12 -13.85 -8.11
C GLY A 76 13.56 -12.59 -8.85
N ASN A 77 12.82 -12.27 -9.91
CA ASN A 77 13.04 -11.08 -10.72
C ASN A 77 12.64 -9.81 -9.95
N LEU A 78 13.15 -8.66 -10.39
CA LEU A 78 12.67 -7.36 -9.91
C LEU A 78 11.17 -7.21 -10.22
N VAL A 79 10.42 -6.62 -9.29
CA VAL A 79 9.00 -6.31 -9.51
C VAL A 79 8.82 -5.32 -10.66
N SER A 80 9.77 -4.40 -10.79
CA SER A 80 9.85 -3.40 -11.86
C SER A 80 11.31 -2.99 -12.07
N ASP A 81 11.67 -2.49 -13.25
CA ASP A 81 13.00 -1.92 -13.51
C ASP A 81 13.35 -0.76 -12.56
N LEU A 82 12.34 -0.15 -11.92
CA LEU A 82 12.49 0.93 -10.93
C LEU A 82 12.63 0.42 -9.48
N SER A 83 12.47 -0.88 -9.24
CA SER A 83 12.43 -1.49 -7.90
C SER A 83 13.82 -1.85 -7.35
N ILE A 84 14.83 -1.07 -7.71
CA ILE A 84 16.24 -1.24 -7.32
C ILE A 84 16.88 0.12 -7.06
N TRP A 85 17.64 0.23 -5.97
CA TRP A 85 18.26 1.48 -5.52
C TRP A 85 19.65 1.24 -4.96
N GLU A 86 20.61 2.09 -5.34
CA GLU A 86 21.88 2.19 -4.64
C GLU A 86 21.77 3.22 -3.51
N HIS A 87 22.26 2.86 -2.33
CA HIS A 87 22.18 3.70 -1.15
C HIS A 87 23.49 3.65 -0.36
N GLN A 88 24.08 4.82 -0.13
CA GLN A 88 25.23 4.97 0.74
C GLN A 88 24.76 5.10 2.20
N VAL A 89 25.16 4.15 3.05
CA VAL A 89 24.73 4.12 4.46
C VAL A 89 25.23 5.37 5.20
N ASN A 90 24.29 6.04 5.87
CA ASN A 90 24.61 7.22 6.65
C ASN A 90 25.13 6.86 8.05
N LEU A 91 26.45 6.91 8.23
CA LEU A 91 27.11 6.61 9.49
C LEU A 91 26.86 7.62 10.62
N LEU A 92 26.36 8.81 10.30
CA LEU A 92 26.16 9.90 11.25
C LEU A 92 24.69 10.09 11.64
N ASN A 93 23.81 9.19 11.21
CA ASN A 93 22.40 9.33 11.51
C ASN A 93 22.12 9.04 13.00
N GLN A 94 21.61 10.05 13.72
CA GLN A 94 21.27 9.94 15.14
C GLN A 94 20.13 8.96 15.42
N THR A 95 19.30 8.65 14.42
CA THR A 95 18.19 7.72 14.53
C THR A 95 18.55 6.28 14.14
N ASN A 96 19.78 6.03 13.68
CA ASN A 96 20.30 4.72 13.26
C ASN A 96 19.49 3.96 12.19
N TYR A 97 18.58 4.63 11.47
CA TYR A 97 17.86 4.06 10.34
C TYR A 97 18.15 4.82 9.04
N ASN A 98 18.02 4.14 7.90
CA ASN A 98 18.13 4.71 6.57
C ASN A 98 16.74 4.67 5.92
N LEU A 99 16.45 5.63 5.05
CA LEU A 99 15.14 5.79 4.43
C LEU A 99 15.31 5.97 2.91
N ILE A 100 14.57 5.20 2.14
CA ILE A 100 14.39 5.37 0.71
C ILE A 100 12.92 5.75 0.49
N THR A 101 12.67 6.84 -0.23
CA THR A 101 11.33 7.28 -0.62
C THR A 101 11.13 7.02 -2.10
N THR A 102 9.97 6.49 -2.47
CA THR A 102 9.60 6.09 -3.83
C THR A 102 8.30 6.75 -4.29
N THR A 103 7.89 7.86 -3.66
CA THR A 103 6.62 8.56 -3.92
C THR A 103 6.45 9.07 -5.36
N ASP A 104 7.53 9.14 -6.13
CA ASP A 104 7.56 9.52 -7.54
C ASP A 104 7.61 8.31 -8.49
N LEU A 105 7.62 7.08 -7.96
CA LEU A 105 7.73 5.83 -8.72
C LEU A 105 6.43 5.01 -8.60
N CYS A 106 5.89 4.59 -9.75
CA CYS A 106 4.69 3.75 -9.78
C CYS A 106 5.07 2.25 -9.67
N ILE A 107 5.55 1.82 -8.50
CA ILE A 107 5.88 0.41 -8.24
C ILE A 107 4.67 -0.26 -7.60
N TYR A 108 3.96 -1.05 -8.41
CA TYR A 108 2.75 -1.75 -7.99
C TYR A 108 3.05 -3.12 -7.37
N LEU A 109 2.36 -3.43 -6.28
CA LEU A 109 2.39 -4.71 -5.60
C LEU A 109 0.98 -5.29 -5.64
N ASN A 110 0.82 -6.46 -6.25
CA ASN A 110 -0.47 -7.08 -6.47
C ASN A 110 -0.87 -7.91 -5.25
N LYS A 111 -2.16 -7.89 -4.90
CA LYS A 111 -2.75 -8.62 -3.78
C LYS A 111 -2.45 -10.12 -3.82
N ASN A 112 -2.36 -10.72 -2.63
CA ASN A 112 -2.14 -12.15 -2.40
C ASN A 112 -0.83 -12.72 -2.96
N ASN A 113 0.17 -11.86 -3.21
CA ASN A 113 1.51 -12.29 -3.63
C ASN A 113 2.52 -12.14 -2.50
N TYR A 114 3.59 -12.93 -2.61
CA TYR A 114 4.79 -12.80 -1.80
C TYR A 114 5.84 -11.99 -2.57
N TYR A 115 6.57 -11.18 -1.82
CA TYR A 115 7.66 -10.37 -2.32
C TYR A 115 8.87 -10.48 -1.41
N TRP A 116 10.03 -10.14 -1.95
CA TRP A 116 11.31 -10.19 -1.29
C TRP A 116 11.95 -8.81 -1.25
N TRP A 117 12.22 -8.34 -0.05
CA TRP A 117 13.00 -7.15 0.19
C TRP A 117 14.45 -7.53 0.42
N THR A 118 15.28 -7.19 -0.56
CA THR A 118 16.63 -7.73 -0.71
C THR A 118 17.64 -6.62 -0.52
N ILE A 119 18.72 -6.91 0.22
CA ILE A 119 19.88 -6.05 0.36
C ILE A 119 21.12 -6.85 -0.07
N GLU A 120 21.84 -6.28 -1.02
CA GLU A 120 23.04 -6.81 -1.68
C GLU A 120 24.17 -5.78 -1.56
N ALA A 121 25.41 -6.23 -1.73
CA ALA A 121 26.54 -5.30 -1.85
C ALA A 121 26.47 -4.54 -3.17
N ALA A 122 26.72 -3.22 -3.13
CA ALA A 122 26.77 -2.42 -4.35
C ALA A 122 28.14 -2.51 -5.05
N ASP A 123 29.20 -2.81 -4.30
CA ASP A 123 30.57 -2.88 -4.80
C ASP A 123 31.45 -3.87 -4.03
N ASP A 124 32.61 -4.21 -4.60
CA ASP A 124 33.59 -5.14 -4.01
C ASP A 124 34.16 -4.66 -2.66
N SER A 125 33.98 -3.38 -2.32
CA SER A 125 34.41 -2.80 -1.05
C SER A 125 33.32 -2.81 0.02
N THR A 126 32.10 -3.20 -0.31
CA THR A 126 30.96 -3.11 0.59
C THR A 126 31.16 -4.03 1.80
N ASN A 127 30.98 -3.47 2.99
CA ASN A 127 30.96 -4.18 4.25
C ASN A 127 30.00 -3.46 5.20
N ALA A 128 28.79 -3.99 5.28
CA ALA A 128 27.73 -3.47 6.11
C ALA A 128 27.04 -4.60 6.89
N THR A 129 26.31 -4.26 7.94
CA THR A 129 25.57 -5.21 8.77
C THR A 129 24.12 -4.79 8.84
N TRP A 130 23.23 -5.57 8.22
CA TRP A 130 21.79 -5.36 8.34
C TRP A 130 21.32 -5.92 9.68
N ILE A 131 21.00 -5.01 10.61
CA ILE A 131 20.71 -5.34 12.01
C ILE A 131 19.49 -6.24 12.10
N HIS A 132 19.51 -7.25 12.97
CA HIS A 132 18.40 -8.18 13.17
C HIS A 132 17.18 -7.51 13.81
N SER A 133 16.00 -7.99 13.44
CA SER A 133 14.74 -7.73 14.14
C SER A 133 14.77 -8.24 15.59
N ASN A 134 13.96 -7.64 16.47
CA ASN A 134 13.85 -8.09 17.87
C ASN A 134 13.20 -9.48 18.01
N TYR A 135 12.40 -9.88 17.02
CA TYR A 135 11.71 -11.17 16.99
C TYR A 135 12.30 -12.08 15.90
N ALA A 136 12.17 -13.39 16.10
CA ALA A 136 12.57 -14.42 15.14
C ALA A 136 11.33 -15.02 14.44
N PHE A 137 11.55 -16.03 13.59
CA PHE A 137 10.53 -16.72 12.77
C PHE A 137 10.00 -15.91 11.57
N TYR A 138 10.81 -14.98 11.07
CA TYR A 138 10.59 -14.39 9.77
C TYR A 138 11.10 -15.32 8.68
N ASN A 139 10.42 -15.29 7.53
CA ASN A 139 10.86 -15.94 6.32
C ASN A 139 11.97 -15.08 5.71
N THR A 140 13.18 -15.63 5.64
CA THR A 140 14.33 -14.95 5.04
C THR A 140 14.96 -15.82 3.97
N ALA A 141 15.79 -15.21 3.14
CA ALA A 141 16.66 -15.92 2.23
C ALA A 141 18.06 -15.31 2.32
N THR A 142 19.08 -16.16 2.26
CA THR A 142 20.48 -15.73 2.30
C THR A 142 21.20 -16.25 1.07
N SER A 143 22.12 -15.44 0.54
CA SER A 143 23.02 -15.80 -0.55
C SER A 143 24.46 -15.75 -0.03
N SER A 144 25.30 -16.64 -0.56
CA SER A 144 26.74 -16.69 -0.32
C SER A 144 27.56 -16.53 -1.61
N ASP A 145 26.91 -16.05 -2.67
CA ASP A 145 27.48 -15.81 -3.99
C ASP A 145 27.00 -14.48 -4.60
N GLY A 146 26.75 -13.47 -3.77
CA GLY A 146 26.40 -12.12 -4.21
C GLY A 146 25.02 -12.01 -4.87
N GLY A 147 24.05 -12.82 -4.42
CA GLY A 147 22.67 -12.80 -4.90
C GLY A 147 22.38 -13.70 -6.11
N ASN A 148 23.36 -14.50 -6.57
CA ASN A 148 23.17 -15.41 -7.71
C ASN A 148 22.34 -16.64 -7.35
N SER A 149 22.48 -17.15 -6.11
CA SER A 149 21.67 -18.23 -5.57
C SER A 149 21.22 -17.91 -4.14
N TRP A 150 20.05 -18.44 -3.78
CA TRP A 150 19.36 -18.11 -2.54
C TRP A 150 18.97 -19.37 -1.78
N GLU A 151 19.21 -19.37 -0.48
CA GLU A 151 18.77 -20.41 0.44
C GLU A 151 17.68 -19.85 1.36
N TYR A 152 16.51 -20.48 1.33
CA TYR A 152 15.40 -20.12 2.21
C TYR A 152 15.70 -20.52 3.66
N ASN A 153 15.41 -19.62 4.58
CA ASN A 153 15.64 -19.76 6.00
C ASN A 153 14.47 -19.23 6.84
N LEU A 154 14.40 -19.70 8.09
CA LEU A 154 13.48 -19.19 9.11
C LEU A 154 14.31 -18.67 10.28
N GLY A 155 14.25 -17.36 10.55
CA GLY A 155 15.14 -16.73 11.51
C GLY A 155 14.76 -15.30 11.87
N TYR A 156 15.76 -14.51 12.24
CA TYR A 156 15.61 -13.07 12.40
C TYR A 156 15.49 -12.43 11.02
N ALA A 157 14.59 -11.47 10.85
CA ALA A 157 14.60 -10.62 9.66
C ALA A 157 15.68 -9.55 9.78
N GLY A 158 16.14 -9.01 8.66
CA GLY A 158 16.77 -7.69 8.67
C GLY A 158 15.75 -6.64 9.16
N ALA A 159 16.14 -5.80 10.10
CA ALA A 159 15.24 -4.86 10.74
C ALA A 159 14.87 -3.70 9.81
N GLY A 160 13.58 -3.40 9.74
CA GLY A 160 13.03 -2.30 8.99
C GLY A 160 11.51 -2.36 8.80
N ALA A 161 11.01 -1.43 7.99
CA ALA A 161 9.61 -1.33 7.61
C ALA A 161 9.49 -0.91 6.14
N ILE A 162 8.44 -1.40 5.49
CA ILE A 162 8.07 -1.05 4.12
C ILE A 162 6.72 -0.33 4.18
N PHE A 163 6.69 0.85 3.57
CA PHE A 163 5.53 1.72 3.50
C PHE A 163 4.95 1.70 2.09
N ALA A 164 3.63 1.60 2.01
CA ALA A 164 2.92 1.56 0.74
C ALA A 164 1.50 2.09 0.90
N GLU A 165 1.02 2.73 -0.16
CA GLU A 165 -0.35 3.22 -0.26
C GLU A 165 -1.23 2.13 -0.86
N GLN A 166 -2.32 1.79 -0.16
CA GLN A 166 -3.29 0.83 -0.68
C GLN A 166 -4.02 1.44 -1.88
N VAL A 167 -4.06 0.70 -2.99
CA VAL A 167 -4.92 1.04 -4.11
C VAL A 167 -6.36 0.75 -3.71
N TYR A 168 -7.16 1.81 -3.57
CA TYR A 168 -8.59 1.70 -3.39
C TYR A 168 -9.25 1.80 -4.77
N GLU A 169 -9.77 0.67 -5.25
CA GLU A 169 -10.79 0.70 -6.27
C GLU A 169 -12.10 1.11 -5.59
N SER A 170 -12.72 2.19 -6.06
CA SER A 170 -14.06 2.56 -5.59
C SER A 170 -15.01 1.44 -5.97
N ASP A 171 -15.92 1.08 -5.06
CA ASP A 171 -17.08 0.28 -5.44
C ASP A 171 -17.78 0.97 -6.61
N ALA A 172 -18.31 0.16 -7.54
CA ALA A 172 -19.10 0.66 -8.65
C ALA A 172 -20.21 1.56 -8.10
N ILE A 173 -20.31 2.79 -8.62
CA ILE A 173 -21.37 3.70 -8.19
C ILE A 173 -22.68 3.09 -8.69
N ILE A 174 -23.57 2.73 -7.76
CA ILE A 174 -24.88 2.18 -8.10
C ILE A 174 -25.59 3.16 -9.06
N GLY A 175 -25.97 2.68 -10.24
CA GLY A 175 -26.60 3.48 -11.27
C GLY A 175 -25.67 4.18 -12.26
N ASP A 176 -24.35 4.13 -12.08
CA ASP A 176 -23.35 4.59 -13.07
C ASP A 176 -22.92 3.42 -13.95
N ILE A 177 -23.70 3.16 -14.99
CA ILE A 177 -23.58 1.99 -15.85
C ILE A 177 -22.57 2.26 -16.98
N ASN A 178 -22.39 3.52 -17.38
CA ASN A 178 -21.40 3.88 -18.40
C ASN A 178 -20.01 4.22 -17.82
N SER A 179 -19.87 4.20 -16.48
CA SER A 179 -18.63 4.45 -15.74
C SER A 179 -18.07 5.87 -15.99
N ASP A 180 -18.96 6.86 -16.16
CA ASP A 180 -18.59 8.26 -16.31
C ASP A 180 -18.56 9.04 -14.98
N PHE A 181 -18.71 8.31 -13.86
CA PHE A 181 -18.79 8.80 -12.48
C PHE A 181 -20.09 9.56 -12.16
N THR A 182 -21.11 9.49 -13.02
CA THR A 182 -22.38 10.19 -12.80
C THR A 182 -23.60 9.36 -13.19
N ALA A 183 -24.36 8.88 -12.19
CA ALA A 183 -25.66 8.24 -12.44
C ALA A 183 -26.69 9.24 -12.97
N ASN A 184 -27.02 9.16 -14.26
CA ASN A 184 -27.91 10.08 -14.96
C ASN A 184 -28.74 9.36 -16.05
N VAL A 185 -29.41 10.14 -16.91
CA VAL A 185 -30.31 9.60 -17.94
C VAL A 185 -29.57 8.77 -19.01
N ILE A 186 -28.26 8.96 -19.19
CA ILE A 186 -27.44 8.17 -20.11
C ILE A 186 -27.32 6.73 -19.60
N ASP A 187 -27.21 6.52 -18.29
CA ASP A 187 -27.21 5.19 -17.67
C ASP A 187 -28.54 4.48 -17.86
N VAL A 188 -29.66 5.22 -17.78
CA VAL A 188 -30.98 4.67 -18.10
C VAL A 188 -31.04 4.15 -19.54
N VAL A 189 -30.44 4.88 -20.49
CA VAL A 189 -30.36 4.43 -21.89
C VAL A 189 -29.50 3.19 -22.02
N ALA A 190 -28.35 3.13 -21.33
CA ALA A 190 -27.48 1.95 -21.31
C ALA A 190 -28.20 0.72 -20.74
N LEU A 191 -28.90 0.88 -19.61
CA LEU A 191 -29.68 -0.16 -18.94
C LEU A 191 -30.80 -0.71 -19.84
N VAL A 192 -31.58 0.18 -20.47
CA VAL A 192 -32.64 -0.22 -21.41
C VAL A 192 -32.05 -0.92 -22.63
N GLY A 193 -30.92 -0.44 -23.16
CA GLY A 193 -30.21 -1.09 -24.26
C GLY A 193 -29.79 -2.52 -23.91
N TYR A 194 -29.30 -2.75 -22.69
CA TYR A 194 -29.00 -4.08 -22.18
C TYR A 194 -30.25 -4.97 -22.08
N ILE A 195 -31.33 -4.48 -21.47
CA ILE A 195 -32.61 -5.22 -21.31
C ILE A 195 -33.20 -5.62 -22.68
N LEU A 196 -33.06 -4.76 -23.69
CA LEU A 196 -33.52 -5.04 -25.06
C LEU A 196 -32.58 -5.97 -25.84
N GLY A 197 -31.38 -6.26 -25.33
CA GLY A 197 -30.36 -7.05 -26.00
C GLY A 197 -29.58 -6.30 -27.08
N ASP A 198 -29.68 -4.97 -27.11
CA ASP A 198 -28.97 -4.09 -28.04
C ASP A 198 -27.56 -3.71 -27.55
N ALA A 199 -27.26 -3.97 -26.28
CA ALA A 199 -25.96 -3.74 -25.64
C ALA A 199 -25.58 -4.89 -24.70
N SER A 200 -24.28 -5.04 -24.44
CA SER A 200 -23.75 -5.96 -23.43
C SER A 200 -23.03 -5.18 -22.34
N LEU A 201 -23.25 -5.55 -21.08
CA LEU A 201 -22.56 -4.98 -19.93
C LEU A 201 -21.45 -5.92 -19.45
N ASN A 202 -20.35 -5.37 -18.93
CA ASN A 202 -19.33 -6.13 -18.22
C ASN A 202 -19.75 -6.41 -16.76
N GLU A 203 -18.93 -7.12 -15.98
CA GLU A 203 -19.27 -7.53 -14.61
C GLU A 203 -19.48 -6.33 -13.66
N GLU A 204 -18.64 -5.31 -13.73
CA GLU A 204 -18.80 -4.08 -12.93
C GLU A 204 -20.07 -3.33 -13.29
N GLN A 205 -20.39 -3.23 -14.58
CA GLN A 205 -21.59 -2.57 -15.08
C GLN A 205 -22.87 -3.35 -14.74
N ILE A 206 -22.80 -4.69 -14.69
CA ILE A 206 -23.90 -5.54 -14.21
C ILE A 206 -24.18 -5.25 -12.73
N ASN A 207 -23.13 -5.15 -11.91
CA ASN A 207 -23.26 -4.80 -10.49
C ASN A 207 -23.82 -3.38 -10.32
N ALA A 208 -23.39 -2.42 -11.14
CA ALA A 208 -23.93 -1.06 -11.13
C ALA A 208 -25.39 -0.97 -11.62
N ALA A 209 -25.80 -1.90 -12.49
CA ALA A 209 -27.13 -1.96 -13.09
C ALA A 209 -28.20 -2.65 -12.23
N ASP A 210 -27.81 -3.57 -11.34
CA ASP A 210 -28.70 -4.22 -10.35
C ASP A 210 -28.95 -3.28 -9.16
N ILE A 211 -29.77 -2.26 -9.37
CA ILE A 211 -30.01 -1.18 -8.39
C ILE A 211 -30.72 -1.72 -7.15
N ASN A 212 -31.60 -2.70 -7.32
CA ASN A 212 -32.41 -3.26 -6.23
C ASN A 212 -31.72 -4.44 -5.50
N ASN A 213 -30.58 -4.92 -6.01
CA ASN A 213 -29.77 -6.03 -5.50
C ASN A 213 -30.52 -7.37 -5.43
N ASP A 214 -31.40 -7.65 -6.39
CA ASP A 214 -32.13 -8.93 -6.49
C ASP A 214 -31.45 -9.95 -7.41
N ASN A 215 -30.29 -9.61 -7.99
CA ASN A 215 -29.50 -10.37 -8.96
C ASN A 215 -30.16 -10.53 -10.34
N SER A 216 -31.22 -9.78 -10.62
CA SER A 216 -31.85 -9.68 -11.94
C SER A 216 -31.72 -8.26 -12.44
N ILE A 217 -31.38 -8.08 -13.72
CA ILE A 217 -31.41 -6.76 -14.36
C ILE A 217 -32.66 -6.67 -15.22
N ASP A 218 -33.65 -5.91 -14.76
CA ASP A 218 -34.91 -5.74 -15.47
C ASP A 218 -35.51 -4.31 -15.34
N ILE A 219 -36.80 -4.18 -15.66
CA ILE A 219 -37.50 -2.89 -15.63
C ILE A 219 -37.59 -2.30 -14.21
N VAL A 220 -37.51 -3.12 -13.16
CA VAL A 220 -37.52 -2.67 -11.77
C VAL A 220 -36.27 -1.84 -11.49
N ASP A 221 -35.12 -2.22 -12.03
CA ASP A 221 -33.87 -1.47 -11.90
C ASP A 221 -33.93 -0.14 -12.65
N VAL A 222 -34.57 -0.11 -13.83
CA VAL A 222 -34.81 1.14 -14.56
C VAL A 222 -35.64 2.11 -13.73
N VAL A 223 -36.71 1.62 -13.08
CA VAL A 223 -37.54 2.46 -12.21
C VAL A 223 -36.75 2.93 -10.99
N ALA A 224 -35.94 2.05 -10.39
CA ALA A 224 -35.10 2.38 -9.26
C ALA A 224 -34.02 3.43 -9.62
N LEU A 225 -33.37 3.30 -10.78
CA LEU A 225 -32.40 4.26 -11.30
C LEU A 225 -33.05 5.62 -11.59
N VAL A 226 -34.22 5.64 -12.21
CA VAL A 226 -34.96 6.90 -12.42
C VAL A 226 -35.30 7.57 -11.09
N ASN A 227 -35.70 6.79 -10.07
CA ASN A 227 -35.95 7.32 -8.74
C ASN A 227 -34.66 7.85 -8.08
N LEU A 228 -33.52 7.17 -8.27
CA LEU A 228 -32.20 7.63 -7.83
C LEU A 228 -31.81 8.97 -8.47
N ILE A 229 -32.12 9.16 -9.75
CA ILE A 229 -31.82 10.41 -10.48
C ILE A 229 -32.71 11.56 -9.98
N ILE A 230 -33.99 11.29 -9.71
CA ILE A 230 -34.96 12.32 -9.29
C ILE A 230 -34.81 12.67 -7.81
N VAL A 231 -34.55 11.67 -6.97
CA VAL A 231 -34.35 11.79 -5.53
C VAL A 231 -33.00 11.15 -5.22
N PRO A 232 -31.89 11.84 -5.55
CA PRO A 232 -30.58 11.34 -5.17
C PRO A 232 -30.57 11.10 -3.66
N PRO A 233 -29.98 9.99 -3.19
CA PRO A 233 -29.85 9.74 -1.77
C PRO A 233 -29.20 10.97 -1.16
N GLU A 234 -29.69 11.43 0.00
CA GLU A 234 -29.05 12.55 0.68
C GLU A 234 -27.57 12.20 0.81
N GLN A 235 -26.74 12.93 0.07
CA GLN A 235 -25.31 12.86 0.26
C GLN A 235 -25.07 13.17 1.73
N SER A 236 -24.14 12.43 2.35
CA SER A 236 -23.76 12.62 3.76
C SER A 236 -23.86 14.11 4.13
N PRO A 237 -24.51 14.45 5.25
CA PRO A 237 -24.96 15.80 5.52
C PRO A 237 -23.83 16.78 5.23
N VAL A 238 -24.16 17.86 4.52
CA VAL A 238 -23.24 18.95 4.20
C VAL A 238 -22.40 19.24 5.43
N PHE A 239 -21.12 18.86 5.38
CA PHE A 239 -20.22 19.05 6.50
C PHE A 239 -20.00 20.54 6.66
N ILE A 240 -20.37 21.06 7.82
CA ILE A 240 -20.05 22.42 8.22
C ILE A 240 -18.62 22.43 8.72
N LEU A 241 -17.83 23.39 8.25
CA LEU A 241 -16.44 23.60 8.69
C LEU A 241 -16.38 24.30 10.06
N GLU A 242 -17.49 24.27 10.81
CA GLU A 242 -17.70 24.94 12.09
C GLU A 242 -17.06 24.16 13.22
N ASP A 243 -16.30 24.83 14.09
CA ASP A 243 -15.82 24.24 15.32
C ASP A 243 -16.99 24.01 16.28
N ILE A 244 -17.39 22.75 16.45
CA ILE A 244 -18.48 22.34 17.34
C ILE A 244 -18.03 22.07 18.78
N ASN A 245 -16.76 22.28 19.14
CA ASN A 245 -16.27 22.07 20.50
C ASN A 245 -16.59 23.29 21.39
N PRO A 246 -17.50 23.19 22.38
CA PRO A 246 -17.90 24.32 23.22
C PRO A 246 -16.77 24.84 24.14
N ALA A 247 -15.69 24.07 24.30
CA ALA A 247 -14.51 24.45 25.05
C ALA A 247 -13.43 25.14 24.19
N SER A 248 -13.65 25.25 22.88
CA SER A 248 -12.74 25.94 21.96
C SER A 248 -12.98 27.44 21.94
N GLU A 249 -11.91 28.23 21.81
CA GLU A 249 -12.00 29.67 21.55
C GLU A 249 -12.62 29.99 20.18
N TYR A 250 -12.68 28.99 19.29
CA TYR A 250 -13.25 29.09 17.95
C TYR A 250 -14.64 28.48 17.84
N TYR A 251 -15.28 28.11 18.96
CA TYR A 251 -16.62 27.53 18.97
C TYR A 251 -17.61 28.36 18.14
N GLY A 252 -18.22 27.72 17.14
CA GLY A 252 -19.18 28.34 16.23
C GLY A 252 -18.58 29.10 15.04
N ILE A 253 -17.26 28.97 14.80
CA ILE A 253 -16.55 29.63 13.69
C ILE A 253 -16.14 28.58 12.65
N ASP A 254 -16.24 28.94 11.36
CA ASP A 254 -15.66 28.18 10.25
C ASP A 254 -14.13 28.22 10.30
N ILE A 255 -13.51 27.08 10.56
CA ILE A 255 -12.06 26.91 10.70
C ILE A 255 -11.44 26.13 9.54
N GLY A 256 -12.21 25.82 8.49
CA GLY A 256 -11.72 25.10 7.32
C GLY A 256 -10.99 25.99 6.31
N PRO A 257 -10.02 25.46 5.54
CA PRO A 257 -9.41 26.23 4.45
C PRO A 257 -10.45 26.55 3.36
N SER A 258 -10.47 27.79 2.86
CA SER A 258 -11.46 28.27 1.88
C SER A 258 -11.48 27.52 0.54
N PHE A 259 -10.39 26.82 0.21
CA PHE A 259 -10.25 26.04 -1.02
C PHE A 259 -11.12 24.77 -1.04
N PHE A 260 -11.51 24.24 0.12
CA PHE A 260 -12.17 22.94 0.25
C PHE A 260 -13.69 23.00 0.37
N SER A 261 -14.27 24.20 0.24
CA SER A 261 -15.72 24.39 0.27
C SER A 261 -16.40 23.56 -0.83
N GLY A 262 -17.15 22.53 -0.43
CA GLY A 262 -17.86 21.62 -1.34
C GLY A 262 -17.00 20.56 -2.06
N GLN A 263 -15.73 20.37 -1.67
CA GLN A 263 -14.80 19.45 -2.37
C GLN A 263 -14.20 18.34 -1.49
N VAL A 264 -14.58 18.24 -0.21
CA VAL A 264 -13.94 17.28 0.73
C VAL A 264 -14.98 16.49 1.51
N SER A 265 -14.76 15.18 1.62
CA SER A 265 -15.64 14.22 2.30
C SER A 265 -15.19 13.85 3.73
N CYS A 266 -14.02 14.31 4.21
CA CYS A 266 -13.59 14.10 5.61
C CYS A 266 -12.45 15.05 6.07
N TYR A 267 -12.59 15.65 7.27
CA TYR A 267 -11.48 16.08 8.13
C TYR A 267 -11.82 15.68 9.57
N TYR A 268 -10.99 14.84 10.20
CA TYR A 268 -11.08 14.52 11.64
C TYR A 268 -9.83 15.05 12.35
N PHE A 269 -9.95 16.22 12.99
CA PHE A 269 -8.97 16.61 14.01
C PHE A 269 -9.40 16.02 15.35
N GLY A 270 -9.04 14.76 15.57
CA GLY A 270 -8.92 14.24 16.92
C GLY A 270 -7.78 14.97 17.62
N LYS A 271 -8.04 16.13 18.20
CA LYS A 271 -7.06 16.77 19.09
C LYS A 271 -7.03 15.92 20.35
N GLN A 272 -5.94 15.17 20.50
CA GLN A 272 -5.55 14.45 21.69
C GLN A 272 -5.72 15.37 22.92
N GLY A 273 -6.56 14.95 23.86
CA GLY A 273 -6.49 15.39 25.25
C GLY A 273 -5.62 14.41 26.02
#